data_AF-A0A061HC58-F1
#
_entry.id   AF-A0A061HC58-F1
#
_cell.length_a   1.000
_cell.length_b   1.000
_cell.length_c   1.000
_cell.angle_alpha   90.00
_cell.angle_beta   90.00
_cell.angle_gamma   90.00
#
_symmetry.space_group_name_H-M   'P 1'
#
loop_
_entity.id
_entity.type
_entity.pdbx_description
1 polymer ?
#
loop_
_entity_poly.entity_id
_entity_poly.type
_entity_poly.pdbx_seq_one_letter_code
_entity_poly.pdbx_strand_id
1 'polypeptide(L)'
;MMTIILDENYGYVLLAATSTCLLNTVHTLNTGHFRRAAGVEYPAAYAPPTRTDKLALRFNSAQRAHATYTENHPSMVVALLISGLRFPLTAAALGLGWTLSRWMYMSGYSRGDEAGKGRYRGIQFFLFQFALMGMAGYVSLALTMGW
;
A
#
# COMPACT_ATOMS: atom_id res chain seq x y z
N MET A 1 -25.88 -4.86 25.76
CA MET A 1 -24.96 -4.14 24.86
C MET A 1 -23.55 -4.56 25.19
N MET A 2 -22.73 -4.87 24.18
CA MET A 2 -21.29 -5.06 24.36
C MET A 2 -20.59 -3.77 23.98
N THR A 3 -19.76 -3.25 24.87
CA THR A 3 -18.95 -2.04 24.67
C THR A 3 -17.50 -2.44 24.42
N ILE A 4 -16.95 -2.03 23.28
CA ILE A 4 -15.52 -2.18 22.99
C ILE A 4 -14.83 -0.90 23.45
N ILE A 5 -13.97 -1.03 24.47
CA ILE A 5 -13.15 0.08 24.96
C ILE A 5 -11.83 0.02 24.22
N LEU A 6 -11.51 1.08 23.47
CA LEU A 6 -10.25 1.20 22.74
C LEU A 6 -9.21 1.93 23.60
N ASP A 7 -7.94 1.58 23.38
CA ASP A 7 -6.81 2.32 23.94
C ASP A 7 -6.81 3.78 23.46
N GLU A 8 -6.40 4.70 24.32
CA GLU A 8 -6.32 6.13 23.99
C GLU A 8 -5.42 6.42 22.78
N ASN A 9 -4.42 5.56 22.53
CA ASN A 9 -3.49 5.67 21.42
C ASN A 9 -4.04 5.10 20.10
N TYR A 10 -5.23 4.49 20.10
CA TYR A 10 -5.80 3.88 18.89
C TYR A 10 -6.06 4.93 17.78
N GLY A 11 -6.18 6.21 18.13
CA GLY A 11 -6.22 7.31 17.17
C GLY A 11 -5.03 7.31 16.18
N TYR A 12 -3.83 6.89 16.61
CA TYR A 12 -2.67 6.77 15.72
C TYR A 12 -2.83 5.66 14.69
N VAL A 13 -3.52 4.57 15.04
CA VAL A 13 -3.84 3.47 14.11
C VAL A 13 -4.78 3.97 13.02
N LEU A 14 -5.80 4.75 13.41
CA LEU A 14 -6.74 5.36 12.47
C LEU A 14 -6.06 6.39 11.55
N LEU A 15 -5.13 7.18 12.09
CA LEU A 15 -4.33 8.11 11.28
C LEU A 15 -3.46 7.36 10.28
N ALA A 16 -2.80 6.28 10.71
CA ALA A 16 -2.02 5.42 9.82
C ALA A 16 -2.91 4.81 8.73
N ALA A 17 -4.08 4.26 9.07
CA ALA A 17 -5.04 3.73 8.10
C ALA A 17 -5.51 4.80 7.10
N THR A 18 -5.83 6.00 7.58
CA THR A 18 -6.23 7.13 6.73
C THR A 18 -5.13 7.53 5.77
N SER A 19 -3.87 7.53 6.21
CA SER A 19 -2.72 7.86 5.35
C SER A 19 -2.59 6.90 4.15
N THR A 20 -2.97 5.64 4.31
CA THR A 20 -2.98 4.68 3.20
C THR A 20 -4.04 5.04 2.16
N CYS A 21 -5.21 5.52 2.57
CA CYS A 21 -6.25 5.96 1.64
C CYS A 21 -5.78 7.16 0.81
N LEU A 22 -5.11 8.12 1.45
CA LEU A 22 -4.51 9.27 0.76
C LEU A 22 -3.43 8.82 -0.23
N LEU A 23 -2.60 7.84 0.14
CA LEU A 23 -1.58 7.30 -0.76
C LEU A 23 -2.18 6.58 -1.97
N ASN A 24 -3.34 5.92 -1.84
CA ASN A 24 -4.06 5.36 -2.99
C ASN A 24 -4.50 6.45 -3.99
N THR A 25 -4.93 7.61 -3.49
CA THR A 25 -5.23 8.78 -4.33
C THR A 25 -3.97 9.27 -5.04
N VAL A 26 -2.83 9.34 -4.35
CA VAL A 26 -1.54 9.70 -4.96
C VAL A 26 -1.15 8.71 -6.08
N HIS A 27 -1.36 7.40 -5.88
CA HIS A 27 -1.16 6.40 -6.92
C HIS A 27 -2.02 6.68 -8.16
N THR A 28 -3.30 7.03 -7.97
CA THR A 28 -4.24 7.37 -9.05
C THR A 28 -3.80 8.61 -9.83
N LEU A 29 -3.33 9.64 -9.13
CA LEU A 29 -2.80 10.85 -9.77
C LEU A 29 -1.51 10.56 -10.56
N ASN A 30 -0.62 9.74 -9.99
CA ASN A 30 0.64 9.33 -10.62
C ASN A 30 0.39 8.52 -11.90
N THR A 31 -0.51 7.53 -11.88
CA THR A 31 -0.87 6.76 -13.08
C THR A 31 -1.53 7.65 -14.13
N GLY A 32 -2.44 8.54 -13.74
CA GLY A 32 -3.08 9.51 -14.63
C GLY A 32 -2.09 10.45 -15.31
N HIS A 33 -1.08 10.94 -14.58
CA HIS A 33 0.00 11.76 -15.13
C HIS A 33 0.77 11.03 -16.23
N PHE A 34 1.26 9.80 -15.95
CA PHE A 34 2.01 9.04 -16.94
C PHE A 34 1.16 8.56 -18.12
N ARG A 35 -0.12 8.28 -17.89
CA ARG A 35 -1.07 7.92 -18.94
C ARG A 35 -1.21 9.03 -19.97
N ARG A 36 -1.41 10.26 -19.49
CA ARG A 36 -1.52 11.45 -20.33
C ARG A 36 -0.22 11.67 -21.11
N ALA A 37 0.93 11.55 -20.44
CA ALA A 37 2.23 11.69 -21.08
C ALA A 37 2.48 10.62 -22.16
N ALA A 38 2.01 9.40 -21.95
CA ALA A 38 2.16 8.30 -22.92
C ALA A 38 1.11 8.35 -24.06
N GLY A 39 0.08 9.18 -23.97
CA GLY A 39 -0.99 9.24 -24.97
C GLY A 39 -1.82 7.95 -25.06
N VAL A 40 -2.03 7.26 -23.93
CA VAL A 40 -2.85 6.03 -23.91
C VAL A 40 -4.31 6.40 -23.64
N GLU A 41 -5.19 6.11 -24.60
CA GLU A 41 -6.62 6.43 -24.52
C GLU A 41 -7.41 5.46 -23.64
N TYR A 42 -8.53 5.90 -23.06
CA TYR A 42 -9.49 5.01 -22.40
C TYR A 42 -10.22 4.16 -23.45
N PRO A 43 -10.53 2.87 -23.18
CA PRO A 43 -10.47 2.17 -21.89
C PRO A 43 -9.18 1.35 -21.67
N ALA A 44 -8.12 1.54 -22.47
CA ALA A 44 -6.90 0.74 -22.33
C ALA A 44 -6.26 0.92 -20.94
N ALA A 45 -6.05 -0.20 -20.24
CA ALA A 45 -5.43 -0.25 -18.93
C ALA A 45 -3.90 -0.09 -18.99
N TYR A 46 -3.29 -0.59 -20.06
CA TYR A 46 -1.85 -0.54 -20.32
C TYR A 46 -1.59 -0.07 -21.75
N ALA A 47 -0.39 0.44 -22.02
CA ALA A 47 0.07 0.69 -23.39
C ALA A 47 0.18 -0.65 -24.16
N PRO A 48 -0.08 -0.66 -25.47
CA PRO A 48 -0.04 -1.87 -26.28
C PRO A 48 1.37 -2.49 -26.30
N PRO A 49 1.51 -3.83 -26.40
CA PRO A 49 2.81 -4.51 -26.35
C PRO A 49 3.81 -4.08 -27.44
N THR A 50 3.31 -3.53 -28.55
CA THR A 50 4.12 -3.00 -29.65
C THR A 50 4.85 -1.71 -29.29
N ARG A 51 4.44 -1.01 -28.22
CA ARG A 51 5.08 0.23 -27.76
C ARG A 51 6.13 -0.05 -26.70
N THR A 52 7.39 0.04 -27.11
CA THR A 52 8.58 -0.11 -26.26
C THR A 52 9.21 1.23 -25.87
N ASP A 53 8.58 2.35 -26.24
CA ASP A 53 9.06 3.68 -25.91
C ASP A 53 9.04 3.94 -24.39
N LYS A 54 9.90 4.87 -23.95
CA LYS A 54 10.07 5.17 -22.53
C LYS A 54 8.79 5.67 -21.86
N LEU A 55 7.91 6.36 -22.58
CA LEU A 55 6.67 6.89 -22.01
C LEU A 55 5.67 5.76 -21.74
N ALA A 56 5.52 4.84 -22.70
CA ALA A 56 4.72 3.62 -22.54
C ALA A 56 5.24 2.75 -21.38
N LEU A 57 6.56 2.56 -21.27
CA LEU A 57 7.17 1.80 -20.16
C LEU A 57 6.92 2.45 -18.80
N ARG A 58 7.04 3.79 -18.71
CA ARG A 58 6.75 4.53 -17.46
C ARG A 58 5.28 4.44 -17.06
N PHE A 59 4.37 4.58 -18.03
CA PHE A 59 2.93 4.39 -17.78
C PHE A 59 2.63 2.98 -17.29
N ASN A 60 3.11 1.95 -18.00
CA ASN A 60 2.89 0.55 -17.60
C ASN A 60 3.46 0.24 -16.21
N SER A 61 4.63 0.80 -15.89
CA SER A 61 5.27 0.64 -14.58
C SER A 61 4.49 1.35 -13.46
N ALA A 62 4.03 2.58 -13.70
CA ALA A 62 3.17 3.31 -12.77
C ALA A 62 1.86 2.55 -12.52
N GLN A 63 1.24 2.03 -13.59
CA GLN A 63 0.00 1.26 -13.51
C GLN A 63 0.21 -0.04 -12.74
N ARG A 64 1.31 -0.77 -12.96
CA ARG A 64 1.62 -1.98 -12.18
C ARG A 64 1.91 -1.65 -10.71
N ALA A 65 2.55 -0.51 -10.42
CA ALA A 65 2.77 -0.06 -9.05
C ALA A 65 1.45 0.20 -8.31
N HIS A 66 0.46 0.81 -8.99
CA HIS A 66 -0.88 1.04 -8.46
C HIS A 66 -1.67 -0.27 -8.31
N ALA A 67 -1.67 -1.15 -9.32
CA ALA A 67 -2.34 -2.45 -9.23
C ALA A 67 -1.82 -3.28 -8.03
N THR A 68 -0.49 -3.32 -7.85
CA THR A 68 0.12 -3.99 -6.69
C THR A 68 -0.29 -3.31 -5.37
N TYR A 69 -0.52 -2.00 -5.37
CA TYR A 69 -1.00 -1.29 -4.18
C TYR A 69 -2.40 -1.77 -3.81
N THR A 70 -3.32 -1.73 -4.76
CA THR A 70 -4.73 -2.10 -4.56
C THR A 70 -4.90 -3.58 -4.23
N GLU A 71 -4.05 -4.45 -4.77
CA GLU A 71 -4.02 -5.89 -4.44
C GLU A 71 -3.62 -6.16 -2.98
N ASN A 72 -2.76 -5.32 -2.39
CA ASN A 72 -2.25 -5.52 -1.02
C ASN A 72 -2.99 -4.69 0.04
N HIS A 73 -3.55 -3.54 -0.36
CA HIS A 73 -4.10 -2.53 0.55
C HIS A 73 -5.21 -3.06 1.47
N PRO A 74 -6.23 -3.82 1.01
CA PRO A 74 -7.28 -4.33 1.88
C PRO A 74 -6.75 -5.22 3.00
N SER A 75 -5.93 -6.21 2.63
CA SER A 75 -5.34 -7.17 3.57
C SER A 75 -4.42 -6.49 4.58
N MET A 76 -3.65 -5.49 4.14
CA MET A 76 -2.80 -4.70 5.03
C MET A 76 -3.64 -3.89 6.03
N VAL A 77 -4.63 -3.13 5.56
CA VAL A 77 -5.43 -2.26 6.45
C VAL A 77 -6.23 -3.06 7.47
N VAL A 78 -6.80 -4.20 7.08
CA VAL A 78 -7.45 -5.10 8.03
C VAL A 78 -6.47 -5.55 9.10
N ALA A 79 -5.26 -5.97 8.72
CA ALA A 79 -4.24 -6.38 9.67
C ALA A 79 -3.79 -5.22 10.59
N LEU A 80 -3.66 -3.99 10.06
CA LEU A 80 -3.36 -2.78 10.83
C LEU A 80 -4.40 -2.52 11.91
N LEU A 81 -5.68 -2.51 11.53
CA LEU A 81 -6.79 -2.23 12.45
C LEU A 81 -6.91 -3.29 13.56
N ILE A 82 -6.79 -4.58 13.21
CA ILE A 82 -6.84 -5.67 14.18
C ILE A 82 -5.62 -5.61 15.11
N SER A 83 -4.41 -5.46 14.57
CA SER A 83 -3.18 -5.37 15.36
C SER A 83 -3.23 -4.23 16.38
N GLY A 84 -3.80 -3.09 15.97
CA GLY A 84 -3.94 -1.92 16.80
C GLY A 84 -4.80 -2.13 18.05
N LEU A 85 -5.68 -3.15 18.08
CA LEU A 85 -6.58 -3.38 19.22
C LEU A 85 -5.82 -3.72 20.50
N ARG A 86 -4.64 -4.33 20.37
CA ARG A 86 -3.76 -4.68 21.51
C ARG A 86 -2.43 -3.92 21.49
N PHE A 87 -1.96 -3.52 20.31
CA PHE A 87 -0.65 -2.87 20.13
C PHE A 87 -0.76 -1.59 19.28
N PRO A 88 -1.48 -0.55 19.76
CA PRO A 88 -1.83 0.61 18.95
C PRO A 88 -0.61 1.36 18.39
N LEU A 89 0.39 1.66 19.23
CA LEU A 89 1.58 2.42 18.81
C LEU A 89 2.45 1.62 17.83
N THR A 90 2.68 0.33 18.09
CA THR A 90 3.46 -0.54 17.21
C THR A 90 2.76 -0.72 15.86
N ALA A 91 1.45 -0.97 15.87
CA ALA A 91 0.67 -1.10 14.65
C ALA A 91 0.71 0.19 13.82
N ALA A 92 0.53 1.35 14.46
CA ALA A 92 0.61 2.65 13.80
C ALA A 92 2.00 2.90 13.16
N ALA A 93 3.09 2.58 13.88
CA ALA A 93 4.46 2.72 13.36
C ALA A 93 4.71 1.80 12.15
N LEU A 94 4.24 0.55 12.19
CA LEU A 94 4.33 -0.38 11.05
C LEU A 94 3.48 0.10 9.87
N GLY A 95 2.27 0.63 10.11
CA GLY A 95 1.42 1.21 9.09
C GLY A 95 2.05 2.42 8.40
N LEU A 96 2.72 3.29 9.16
CA LEU A 96 3.51 4.40 8.62
C LEU A 96 4.68 3.89 7.78
N GLY A 97 5.45 2.93 8.30
CA GLY A 97 6.57 2.30 7.59
C GLY A 97 6.16 1.66 6.28
N TRP A 98 5.01 0.96 6.26
CA TRP A 98 4.43 0.42 5.04
C TRP A 98 4.07 1.52 4.06
N THR A 99 3.39 2.58 4.51
CA THR A 99 2.95 3.71 3.66
C THR A 99 4.14 4.40 2.99
N LEU A 100 5.19 4.73 3.75
CA LEU A 100 6.42 5.33 3.21
C LEU A 100 7.12 4.40 2.21
N SER A 101 7.18 3.11 2.53
CA SER A 101 7.78 2.10 1.65
C SER A 101 7.00 1.96 0.33
N ARG A 102 5.67 2.01 0.38
CA ARG A 102 4.82 2.00 -0.82
C ARG A 102 4.96 3.27 -1.66
N TRP A 103 5.14 4.44 -1.03
CA TRP A 103 5.46 5.66 -1.76
C TRP A 103 6.82 5.58 -2.47
N MET A 104 7.85 5.04 -1.80
CA MET A 104 9.15 4.77 -2.42
C MET A 104 9.05 3.76 -3.57
N TYR A 105 8.24 2.71 -3.40
CA TYR A 105 7.95 1.69 -4.42
C TYR A 105 7.32 2.29 -5.67
N MET A 106 6.26 3.08 -5.49
CA MET A 106 5.63 3.81 -6.58
C MET A 106 6.61 4.73 -7.30
N SER A 107 7.34 5.55 -6.54
CA SER A 107 8.26 6.56 -7.09
C SER A 107 9.46 5.94 -7.81
N GLY A 108 9.96 4.80 -7.32
CA GLY A 108 11.02 4.04 -7.96
C GLY A 108 10.53 3.33 -9.22
N TYR A 109 9.41 2.61 -9.13
CA TYR A 109 8.91 1.82 -10.25
C TYR A 109 8.44 2.71 -11.42
N SER A 110 7.85 3.87 -11.14
CA SER A 110 7.36 4.80 -12.18
C SER A 110 8.47 5.48 -13.00
N ARG A 111 9.76 5.25 -12.69
CA ARG A 111 10.89 5.71 -13.50
C ARG A 111 10.99 4.98 -14.84
N GLY A 112 10.41 3.77 -14.94
CA GLY A 112 10.48 2.95 -16.14
C GLY A 112 11.87 2.38 -16.39
N ASP A 113 12.63 2.12 -15.33
CA ASP A 113 13.96 1.50 -15.40
C ASP A 113 13.86 0.10 -16.04
N GLU A 114 14.93 -0.34 -16.72
CA GLU A 114 14.96 -1.64 -17.40
C GLU A 114 14.51 -2.79 -16.50
N ALA A 115 13.66 -3.65 -17.04
CA ALA A 115 13.06 -4.80 -16.35
C ALA A 115 12.33 -4.44 -15.03
N GLY A 116 11.95 -3.17 -14.83
CA GLY A 116 11.22 -2.74 -13.64
C GLY A 116 12.06 -2.74 -12.36
N LYS A 117 13.40 -2.68 -12.46
CA LYS A 117 14.31 -2.70 -11.29
C LYS A 117 14.04 -1.59 -10.27
N GLY A 118 13.45 -0.46 -10.70
CA GLY A 118 13.05 0.62 -9.81
C GLY A 118 12.10 0.18 -8.67
N ARG A 119 11.37 -0.93 -8.83
CA ARG A 119 10.48 -1.52 -7.82
C ARG A 119 11.18 -2.02 -6.56
N TYR A 120 12.50 -2.26 -6.61
CA TYR A 120 13.24 -2.71 -5.44
C TYR A 120 13.39 -1.60 -4.39
N ARG A 121 13.27 -0.33 -4.81
CA ARG A 121 13.10 0.78 -3.86
C ARG A 121 11.74 0.61 -3.22
N GLY A 122 11.65 0.50 -1.90
CA GLY A 122 10.35 0.34 -1.26
C GLY A 122 9.87 -1.10 -1.09
N ILE A 123 10.59 -2.12 -1.59
CA ILE A 123 10.17 -3.53 -1.47
C ILE A 123 10.02 -4.00 -0.03
N GLN A 124 10.68 -3.32 0.91
CA GLN A 124 10.54 -3.56 2.35
C GLN A 124 9.10 -3.36 2.87
N PHE A 125 8.15 -2.85 2.07
CA PHE A 125 6.73 -2.85 2.44
C PHE A 125 6.24 -4.25 2.83
N PHE A 126 6.77 -5.32 2.23
CA PHE A 126 6.41 -6.70 2.60
C PHE A 126 6.75 -7.02 4.07
N LEU A 127 7.87 -6.51 4.59
CA LEU A 127 8.25 -6.74 5.98
C LEU A 127 7.20 -6.17 6.94
N PHE A 128 6.81 -4.91 6.73
CA PHE A 128 5.78 -4.26 7.54
C PHE A 128 4.42 -4.95 7.40
N GLN A 129 4.07 -5.38 6.19
CA GLN A 129 2.81 -6.07 5.91
C GLN A 129 2.72 -7.43 6.62
N PHE A 130 3.75 -8.26 6.53
CA PHE A 130 3.76 -9.57 7.18
C PHE A 130 3.86 -9.45 8.70
N ALA A 131 4.58 -8.45 9.22
CA ALA A 131 4.58 -8.15 10.66
C ALA A 131 3.18 -7.81 11.17
N LEU A 132 2.44 -6.93 10.46
CA LEU A 132 1.05 -6.62 10.79
C LEU A 132 0.12 -7.83 10.67
N MET A 133 0.28 -8.67 9.64
CA MET A 133 -0.53 -9.89 9.50
C MET A 133 -0.29 -10.88 10.65
N GLY A 134 0.97 -11.06 11.07
CA GLY A 134 1.31 -11.90 12.22
C GLY A 134 0.74 -11.35 13.53
N MET A 135 0.86 -10.04 13.76
CA MET A 135 0.27 -9.37 14.92
C MET A 135 -1.25 -9.49 14.92
N ALA A 136 -1.91 -9.31 13.78
CA ALA A 136 -3.36 -9.45 13.65
C ALA A 136 -3.82 -10.88 13.97
N GLY A 137 -3.09 -11.89 13.49
CA GLY A 137 -3.35 -13.29 13.82
C GLY A 137 -3.23 -13.54 15.32
N TYR A 138 -2.15 -13.06 15.94
CA TYR A 138 -1.96 -13.17 17.40
C TYR A 138 -3.08 -12.48 18.18
N VAL A 139 -3.44 -11.24 17.83
CA VAL A 139 -4.52 -10.48 18.50
C VAL A 139 -5.87 -11.19 18.34
N SER A 140 -6.15 -11.74 17.17
CA SER A 140 -7.40 -12.47 16.93
C SER A 140 -7.49 -13.74 17.79
N LEU A 141 -6.39 -14.50 17.88
CA LEU A 141 -6.32 -15.71 18.71
C LEU A 141 -6.44 -15.37 20.20
N ALA A 142 -5.71 -14.36 20.66
CA ALA A 142 -5.76 -13.82 22.01
C ALA A 142 -7.19 -13.49 22.45
N LEU A 143 -7.90 -12.70 21.65
CA LEU A 143 -9.28 -12.30 21.95
C LEU A 143 -10.24 -13.49 21.94
N THR A 144 -10.02 -14.46 21.05
CA THR A 144 -10.84 -15.68 20.97
C THR A 144 -10.63 -16.60 22.18
N MET A 145 -9.39 -16.69 22.66
CA MET A 145 -9.00 -17.56 23.78
C MET A 145 -9.10 -16.87 25.15
N GLY A 146 -9.34 -15.56 25.19
CA GLY A 146 -9.56 -14.80 26.42
C GLY A 146 -8.29 -14.40 27.19
N TRP A 147 -7.16 -14.20 26.51
CA TRP A 147 -5.88 -13.78 27.13
C TRP A 147 -5.20 -12.60 26.43
#